data_AF-A0A662CMT6-F1
#
_entry.id   AF-A0A662CMT6-F1
#
_cell.length_a   1.000
_cell.length_b   1.000
_cell.length_c   1.000
_cell.angle_alpha   90.00
_cell.angle_beta   90.00
_cell.angle_gamma   90.00
#
_symmetry.space_group_name_H-M   'P 1'
#
loop_
_entity.id
_entity.type
_entity.pdbx_description
1 polymer ?
#
loop_
_entity_poly.entity_id
_entity_poly.type
_entity_poly.pdbx_seq_one_letter_code
_entity_poly.pdbx_strand_id
1 'polypeptide(L)'
;MEGAMDVDVRIRKTLALAWERCPALRRRMEEAGLALEDIRGEEELARIPVLKKDQLGVLQTQAPPFGGLLAVDVKELARIFVSPGPIFDPQGAVPDYWRRAQALEAAGFGPGDLVVN
;
A
#
# COMPACT_ATOMS: atom_id res chain seq x y z
N MET A 1 12.12 -2.03 23.00
CA MET A 1 12.26 -2.09 21.53
C MET A 1 11.71 -3.43 21.11
N GLU A 2 10.47 -3.46 20.64
CA GLU A 2 9.88 -4.64 20.04
C GLU A 2 10.72 -4.98 18.81
N GLY A 3 11.29 -6.18 18.77
CA GLY A 3 12.24 -6.57 17.72
C GLY A 3 11.60 -6.36 16.36
N ALA A 4 12.23 -5.56 15.51
CA ALA A 4 11.74 -5.30 14.17
C ALA A 4 11.47 -6.65 13.50
N MET A 5 10.20 -6.89 13.14
CA MET A 5 9.83 -8.12 12.43
C MET A 5 10.69 -8.24 11.19
N ASP A 6 11.32 -9.40 11.05
CA ASP A 6 12.13 -9.78 9.90
C ASP A 6 11.45 -9.35 8.58
N VAL A 7 12.24 -8.78 7.66
CA VAL A 7 11.71 -8.16 6.44
C VAL A 7 10.99 -9.18 5.57
N ASP A 8 11.50 -10.39 5.47
CA ASP A 8 10.90 -11.46 4.67
C ASP A 8 9.59 -11.94 5.30
N VAL A 9 9.54 -12.03 6.64
CA VAL A 9 8.28 -12.27 7.36
C VAL A 9 7.25 -11.17 7.06
N ARG A 10 7.67 -9.91 7.04
CA ARG A 10 6.78 -8.77 6.71
C ARG A 10 6.28 -8.83 5.28
N ILE A 11 7.16 -9.11 4.32
CA ILE A 11 6.83 -9.24 2.90
C ILE A 11 5.77 -10.34 2.73
N ARG A 12 6.03 -11.55 3.24
CA ARG A 12 5.11 -12.68 3.11
C ARG A 12 3.75 -12.40 3.74
N LYS A 13 3.72 -11.82 4.95
CA LYS A 13 2.46 -11.46 5.62
C LYS A 13 1.66 -10.42 4.83
N THR A 14 2.34 -9.39 4.31
CA THR A 14 1.70 -8.32 3.53
C THR A 14 1.17 -8.87 2.21
N LEU A 15 1.98 -9.69 1.54
CA LEU A 15 1.63 -10.27 0.25
C LEU A 15 0.49 -11.29 0.37
N ALA A 16 0.46 -12.11 1.41
CA ALA A 16 -0.65 -13.03 1.65
C ALA A 16 -1.98 -12.29 1.83
N LEU A 17 -1.98 -11.23 2.65
CA LEU A 17 -3.16 -10.39 2.84
C LEU A 17 -3.62 -9.73 1.53
N ALA A 18 -2.67 -9.16 0.78
CA ALA A 18 -2.99 -8.47 -0.46
C ALA A 18 -3.37 -9.44 -1.59
N TRP A 19 -2.79 -10.65 -1.63
CA TRP A 19 -3.22 -11.71 -2.53
C TRP A 19 -4.67 -12.10 -2.27
N GLU A 20 -5.05 -12.29 -1.00
CA GLU A 20 -6.42 -12.62 -0.60
C GLU A 20 -7.41 -11.50 -0.95
N ARG A 21 -7.05 -10.25 -0.65
CA ARG A 21 -8.01 -9.13 -0.59
C ARG A 21 -7.92 -8.09 -1.69
N CYS A 22 -6.83 -8.04 -2.45
CA CYS A 22 -6.61 -7.07 -3.52
C CYS A 22 -6.63 -7.77 -4.89
N PRO A 23 -7.79 -7.87 -5.57
CA PRO A 23 -7.89 -8.52 -6.89
C PRO A 23 -6.91 -7.97 -7.92
N ALA A 24 -6.59 -6.67 -7.88
CA ALA A 24 -5.67 -6.07 -8.83
C ALA A 24 -4.19 -6.41 -8.59
N LEU A 25 -3.80 -6.74 -7.35
CA LEU A 25 -2.47 -7.27 -7.09
C LEU A 25 -2.39 -8.73 -7.55
N ARG A 26 -3.38 -9.55 -7.16
CA ARG A 26 -3.45 -10.97 -7.55
C ARG A 26 -3.35 -11.13 -9.07
N ARG A 27 -4.20 -10.40 -9.82
CA ARG A 27 -4.18 -10.43 -11.28
C ARG A 27 -2.82 -10.03 -11.86
N ARG A 28 -2.18 -8.99 -11.32
CA ARG A 28 -0.86 -8.54 -11.78
C ARG A 28 0.23 -9.60 -11.59
N MET A 29 0.17 -10.34 -10.47
CA MET A 29 1.08 -11.46 -10.23
C MET A 29 0.77 -12.63 -11.18
N GLU A 30 -0.50 -13.01 -11.33
CA GLU A 30 -0.93 -14.08 -12.24
C GLU A 30 -0.54 -13.79 -13.71
N GLU A 31 -0.72 -12.54 -14.18
CA GLU A 31 -0.30 -12.08 -15.52
C GLU A 31 1.23 -12.14 -15.71
N ALA A 32 2.00 -12.04 -14.63
CA ALA A 32 3.45 -12.23 -14.63
C ALA A 32 3.87 -13.70 -14.47
N GLY A 33 2.92 -14.64 -14.39
CA GLY A 33 3.18 -16.06 -14.16
C GLY A 33 3.67 -16.35 -12.73
N LEU A 34 3.27 -15.53 -11.74
CA LEU A 34 3.68 -15.66 -10.35
C LEU A 34 2.53 -16.12 -9.46
N ALA A 35 2.82 -17.05 -8.57
CA ALA A 35 1.99 -17.44 -7.43
C ALA A 35 2.48 -16.78 -6.14
N LEU A 36 1.72 -16.93 -5.05
CA LEU A 36 2.09 -16.38 -3.75
C LEU A 36 3.38 -17.01 -3.21
N GLU A 37 3.58 -18.31 -3.46
CA GLU A 37 4.69 -19.13 -2.97
C GLU A 37 6.02 -18.82 -3.67
N ASP A 38 5.96 -18.12 -4.81
CA ASP A 38 7.11 -17.67 -5.58
C ASP A 38 7.85 -16.49 -4.92
N ILE A 39 7.23 -15.83 -3.94
CA ILE A 39 7.80 -14.65 -3.28
C ILE A 39 8.08 -14.98 -1.81
N ARG A 40 9.34 -15.27 -1.49
CA ARG A 40 9.74 -15.76 -0.16
C ARG A 40 10.38 -14.66 0.69
N GLY A 41 10.98 -13.67 0.05
CA GLY A 41 11.60 -12.54 0.71
C GLY A 41 11.88 -11.37 -0.23
N GLU A 42 12.83 -10.54 0.20
CA GLU A 42 13.26 -9.34 -0.51
C GLU A 42 13.79 -9.65 -1.93
N GLU A 43 14.52 -10.75 -2.11
CA GLU A 43 15.12 -11.11 -3.39
C GLU A 43 14.09 -11.35 -4.49
N GLU A 44 12.96 -12.01 -4.17
CA GLU A 44 11.92 -12.29 -5.16
C GLU A 44 10.93 -11.13 -5.34
N LEU A 45 10.90 -10.15 -4.44
CA LEU A 45 9.95 -9.05 -4.49
C LEU A 45 10.04 -8.27 -5.81
N ALA A 46 11.25 -8.16 -6.37
CA ALA A 46 11.51 -7.51 -7.67
C ALA A 46 10.87 -8.23 -8.87
N ARG A 47 10.43 -9.49 -8.71
CA ARG A 47 9.70 -10.22 -9.75
C ARG A 47 8.28 -9.70 -9.94
N ILE A 48 7.67 -9.10 -8.90
CA ILE A 48 6.33 -8.52 -9.01
C ILE A 48 6.42 -7.27 -9.89
N PRO A 49 5.65 -7.19 -11.00
CA PRO A 49 5.69 -6.01 -11.86
C PRO A 49 5.34 -4.74 -11.09
N VAL A 50 6.11 -3.67 -11.34
CA VAL A 50 5.87 -2.38 -10.69
C VAL A 50 4.55 -1.76 -11.21
N LEU A 51 3.67 -1.38 -10.29
CA LEU A 51 2.48 -0.58 -10.59
C LEU A 51 2.87 0.89 -10.74
N LYS A 52 2.71 1.44 -11.95
CA LYS A 52 3.01 2.85 -12.23
C LYS A 52 1.82 3.75 -11.85
N LYS A 53 2.10 5.02 -11.52
CA LYS A 53 1.08 5.99 -11.10
C LYS A 53 0.05 6.30 -12.18
N ASP A 54 0.47 6.35 -13.45
CA ASP A 54 -0.40 6.58 -14.61
C ASP A 54 -1.42 5.44 -14.84
N GLN A 55 -1.11 4.22 -14.40
CA GLN A 55 -2.03 3.08 -14.45
C GLN A 55 -3.14 3.16 -13.40
N LEU A 56 -3.00 3.96 -12.33
CA LEU A 56 -4.00 4.01 -11.26
C LEU A 56 -5.35 4.52 -11.77
N GLY A 57 -5.37 5.58 -12.58
CA GLY A 57 -6.62 6.13 -13.13
C GLY A 57 -7.34 5.12 -14.03
N VAL A 58 -6.58 4.37 -14.83
CA VAL A 58 -7.14 3.29 -15.68
C VAL A 58 -7.75 2.19 -14.82
N LEU A 59 -7.04 1.71 -13.80
CA LEU A 59 -7.54 0.67 -12.89
C LEU A 59 -8.81 1.14 -12.16
N GLN A 60 -8.82 2.35 -11.63
CA GLN A 60 -9.97 2.93 -10.94
C GLN A 60 -11.18 3.12 -11.86
N THR A 61 -10.95 3.47 -13.12
CA THR A 61 -12.03 3.56 -14.12
C THR A 61 -12.60 2.19 -14.46
N GLN A 62 -11.75 1.16 -14.60
CA GLN A 62 -12.17 -0.20 -14.94
C GLN A 62 -12.86 -0.93 -13.78
N ALA A 63 -12.46 -0.65 -12.54
CA ALA A 63 -13.01 -1.26 -11.34
C ALA A 63 -13.19 -0.20 -10.22
N PRO A 64 -14.20 0.66 -10.31
CA PRO A 64 -14.39 1.75 -9.35
C PRO A 64 -14.66 1.25 -7.92
N PRO A 65 -14.33 2.04 -6.88
CA PRO A 65 -13.65 3.33 -6.97
C PRO A 65 -12.11 3.24 -6.93
N PHE A 66 -11.54 2.16 -6.40
CA PHE A 66 -10.10 2.05 -6.12
C PHE A 66 -9.35 1.05 -7.02
N GLY A 67 -9.99 0.55 -8.08
CA GLY A 67 -9.34 -0.34 -9.04
C GLY A 67 -9.03 -1.73 -8.47
N GLY A 68 -9.74 -2.17 -7.43
CA GLY A 68 -9.46 -3.44 -6.74
C GLY A 68 -8.14 -3.45 -5.94
N LEU A 69 -7.62 -2.27 -5.56
CA LEU A 69 -6.35 -2.12 -4.83
C LEU A 69 -6.51 -2.06 -3.31
N LEU A 70 -7.74 -1.95 -2.79
CA LEU A 70 -7.96 -1.96 -1.34
C LEU A 70 -7.89 -3.38 -0.77
N ALA A 71 -7.29 -3.52 0.43
CA ALA A 71 -7.33 -4.73 1.25
C ALA A 71 -8.40 -4.69 2.35
N VAL A 72 -9.25 -3.65 2.33
CA VAL A 72 -10.30 -3.35 3.31
C VAL A 72 -11.54 -2.84 2.59
N ASP A 73 -12.69 -2.86 3.25
CA ASP A 73 -13.89 -2.22 2.70
C ASP A 73 -13.72 -0.70 2.65
N VAL A 74 -14.33 -0.05 1.66
CA VAL A 74 -14.29 1.42 1.51
C VAL A 74 -14.79 2.14 2.77
N LYS A 75 -15.78 1.57 3.49
CA LYS A 75 -16.35 2.12 4.74
C LYS A 75 -15.35 2.12 5.92
N GLU A 76 -14.27 1.35 5.83
CA GLU A 76 -13.22 1.27 6.85
C GLU A 76 -12.12 2.32 6.64
N LEU A 77 -12.16 3.05 5.51
CA LEU A 77 -11.24 4.15 5.26
C LEU A 77 -11.56 5.35 6.15
N ALA A 78 -10.52 5.96 6.71
CA ALA A 78 -10.66 7.20 7.47
C ALA A 78 -10.88 8.41 6.56
N ARG A 79 -10.18 8.45 5.41
CA ARG A 79 -10.28 9.55 4.43
C ARG A 79 -10.03 9.02 3.01
N ILE A 80 -10.60 9.73 2.04
CA ILE A 80 -10.31 9.56 0.61
C ILE A 80 -9.80 10.90 0.10
N PHE A 81 -8.58 10.91 -0.41
CA PHE A 81 -7.98 12.08 -1.06
C PHE A 81 -8.13 11.97 -2.57
N VAL A 82 -7.98 13.10 -3.27
CA VAL A 82 -8.05 13.14 -4.74
C VAL A 82 -6.78 13.80 -5.26
N SER A 83 -5.91 13.01 -5.89
CA SER A 83 -4.80 13.51 -6.68
C SER A 83 -5.30 14.14 -7.99
N PRO A 84 -4.52 15.04 -8.63
CA PRO A 84 -4.80 15.48 -9.99
C PRO A 84 -5.02 14.29 -10.94
N GLY A 85 -5.97 14.41 -11.87
CA GLY A 85 -6.30 13.33 -12.80
C GLY A 85 -7.33 12.32 -12.26
N PRO A 86 -8.42 12.82 -11.66
CA PRO A 86 -9.25 12.19 -10.60
C PRO A 86 -8.79 10.81 -10.07
N ILE A 87 -7.62 10.75 -9.43
CA ILE A 87 -7.16 9.51 -8.78
C ILE A 87 -7.51 9.57 -7.29
N PHE A 88 -8.27 8.58 -6.82
CA PHE A 88 -8.58 8.43 -5.40
C PHE A 88 -7.44 7.76 -4.64
N ASP A 89 -6.95 8.43 -3.60
CA ASP A 89 -5.90 7.91 -2.73
C ASP A 89 -6.50 7.59 -1.34
N PRO A 90 -6.53 6.31 -0.93
CA PRO A 90 -7.17 5.90 0.32
C PRO A 90 -6.25 6.15 1.53
N GLN A 91 -6.84 6.56 2.65
CA GLN A 91 -6.19 6.56 3.96
C GLN A 91 -6.95 5.65 4.93
N GLY A 92 -6.27 4.64 5.47
CA GLY A 92 -6.82 3.76 6.50
C GLY A 92 -6.86 4.41 7.89
N ALA A 93 -7.58 3.80 8.82
CA ALA A 93 -7.82 4.35 10.15
C ALA A 93 -6.72 4.09 11.20
N VAL A 94 -5.58 3.53 10.80
CA VAL A 94 -4.46 3.29 11.73
C VAL A 94 -3.64 4.56 11.97
N PRO A 95 -3.07 4.74 13.18
CA PRO A 95 -2.13 5.82 13.46
C PRO A 95 -0.95 5.80 12.49
N ASP A 96 -0.47 6.98 12.11
CA ASP A 96 0.65 7.16 11.17
C ASP A 96 0.53 6.31 9.89
N TYR A 97 -0.66 6.26 9.29
CA TYR A 97 -0.95 5.45 8.09
C TYR A 97 0.09 5.63 6.96
N TRP A 98 0.57 6.86 6.76
CA TRP A 98 1.55 7.20 5.73
C TRP A 98 3.01 7.05 6.17
N ARG A 99 3.26 6.53 7.38
CA ARG A 99 4.58 6.30 7.98
C ARG A 99 5.48 7.54 7.96
N ARG A 100 4.91 8.71 8.25
CA ARG A 100 5.64 9.99 8.25
C ARG A 100 6.19 10.36 9.62
N ALA A 101 5.69 9.77 10.71
CA ALA A 101 6.10 10.14 12.06
C ALA A 101 7.62 10.01 12.26
N GLN A 102 8.21 8.90 11.81
CA GLN A 102 9.67 8.67 11.91
C GLN A 102 10.48 9.75 11.16
N ALA A 103 10.02 10.18 9.98
CA ALA A 103 10.72 11.20 9.19
C ALA A 103 10.62 12.58 9.84
N LEU A 104 9.47 12.91 10.43
CA LEU A 104 9.28 14.16 11.16
C LEU A 104 10.12 14.21 12.44
N GLU A 105 10.14 13.13 13.21
CA GLU A 105 11.00 13.00 14.40
C GLU A 105 12.48 13.15 14.03
N ALA A 106 12.92 12.47 12.96
CA ALA A 106 14.31 12.57 12.47
C ALA A 106 14.66 13.98 11.96
N ALA A 107 13.68 14.76 11.51
CA ALA A 107 13.85 16.16 11.13
C ALA A 107 13.83 17.13 12.34
N GLY A 108 13.65 16.62 13.56
CA GLY A 108 13.67 17.40 14.80
C GLY A 108 12.30 17.92 15.24
N PHE A 109 11.20 17.52 14.58
CA PHE A 109 9.86 17.86 15.04
C PHE A 109 9.50 17.11 16.32
N GLY A 110 8.87 17.81 17.26
CA GLY A 110 8.47 17.26 18.55
C GLY A 110 7.24 17.95 19.17
N PRO A 111 6.89 17.56 20.41
CA PRO A 111 5.79 18.17 21.13
C PRO A 111 5.96 19.69 21.27
N GLY A 112 4.97 20.46 20.83
CA GLY A 112 4.96 21.92 20.90
C GLY A 112 5.27 22.62 19.58
N ASP A 113 5.78 21.91 18.57
CA ASP A 113 6.02 22.48 17.26
C ASP A 113 4.72 22.76 16.49
N LEU A 114 4.67 23.89 15.80
CA LEU A 114 3.58 24.25 14.90
C LEU A 114 3.85 23.72 13.49
N VAL A 115 2.97 22.86 12.98
CA VAL A 115 3.04 22.30 11.63
C VAL A 115 1.84 22.77 10.81
N VAL A 116 2.09 23.28 9.61
CA VAL A 116 1.06 23.68 8.63
C VAL A 116 1.02 22.63 7.51
N ASN A 117 -0.16 22.10 7.21
CA ASN A 117 -0.43 21.08 6.18
C ASN A 117 -1.48 21.61 5.20
#